data_AF-A0A7I4YN11-F1
#
_entry.id   AF-A0A7I4YN11-F1
#
_cell.length_a   1.000
_cell.length_b   1.000
_cell.length_c   1.000
_cell.angle_alpha   90.00
_cell.angle_beta   90.00
_cell.angle_gamma   90.00
#
_symmetry.space_group_name_H-M   'P 1'
#
loop_
_entity.id
_entity.type
_entity.pdbx_description
1 polymer ?
#
loop_
_entity_poly.entity_id
_entity_poly.type
_entity_poly.pdbx_seq_one_letter_code
_entity_poly.pdbx_strand_id
1 'polypeptide(L)'
;MSTQQCDPQDAELMMNPIYIISQVVHVLFSTLTIIIIVLMGRGFMKVRVHRNVKRIIISIYFCIFIHAVVFIAFEVQHIWSMIAKHSTCATYHTGVTCACVRITIHFFSLSLAMLQVGLCIDRTFATICSEKHEKLGIQITTAYCIIVIFGALIASIVIDYTSVDETFISCLNNSKVNRARVDLTNYALTAANCVTIIWLIAIYERNKFYSRKLDIGLSNRYQVQENISSTRLTIVIGCTQLLFFTAHLALNMSRRAVFSTMSTVLYRILESVGYLLTYYSFILPLVMYVYIKRDMHNKITSLQNTINRNSSRGVEGTNLYFSMYGKHW
;
A
#
# COMPACT_ATOMS: atom_id res chain seq x y z
N MET A 1 -38.09 -13.87 -17.46
CA MET A 1 -37.76 -13.24 -16.16
C MET A 1 -38.31 -14.14 -15.07
N SER A 2 -37.48 -15.04 -14.54
CA SER A 2 -37.83 -15.84 -13.38
C SER A 2 -37.93 -14.92 -12.16
N THR A 3 -39.04 -14.99 -11.44
CA THR A 3 -39.21 -14.35 -10.13
C THR A 3 -38.19 -14.96 -9.18
N GLN A 4 -37.05 -14.29 -9.03
CA GLN A 4 -36.00 -14.69 -8.11
C GLN A 4 -36.53 -14.49 -6.69
N GLN A 5 -36.84 -15.60 -6.03
CA GLN A 5 -37.40 -15.64 -4.68
C GLN A 5 -36.34 -15.10 -3.71
N CYS A 6 -36.62 -13.97 -3.06
CA CYS A 6 -35.76 -13.42 -2.00
C CYS A 6 -35.50 -14.47 -0.92
N ASP A 7 -34.24 -14.65 -0.53
CA ASP A 7 -33.96 -15.29 0.75
C ASP A 7 -34.30 -14.27 1.87
N PRO A 8 -35.15 -14.60 2.85
CA PRO A 8 -35.47 -13.71 3.96
C PRO A 8 -34.24 -13.26 4.76
N GLN A 9 -33.16 -14.05 4.81
CA GLN A 9 -31.91 -13.68 5.47
C GLN A 9 -31.22 -12.50 4.78
N ASP A 10 -31.42 -12.37 3.48
CA ASP A 10 -30.80 -11.32 2.67
C ASP A 10 -31.50 -9.97 2.88
N ALA A 11 -32.82 -10.00 3.07
CA ALA A 11 -33.60 -8.83 3.47
C ALA A 11 -33.21 -8.33 4.88
N GLU A 12 -32.99 -9.25 5.81
CA GLU A 12 -32.54 -8.93 7.17
C GLU A 12 -31.17 -8.24 7.17
N LEU A 13 -30.23 -8.70 6.33
CA LEU A 13 -28.91 -8.09 6.19
C LEU A 13 -28.98 -6.63 5.72
N MET A 14 -29.81 -6.34 4.71
CA MET A 14 -29.91 -4.99 4.14
C MET A 14 -30.50 -3.97 5.13
N MET A 15 -31.34 -4.43 6.05
CA MET A 15 -31.91 -3.59 7.09
C MET A 15 -31.03 -3.51 8.34
N ASN A 16 -29.93 -4.26 8.39
CA ASN A 16 -29.07 -4.30 9.57
C ASN A 16 -28.24 -2.99 9.68
N PRO A 17 -28.37 -2.23 10.78
CA PRO A 17 -27.70 -0.94 10.91
C PRO A 17 -26.18 -1.07 10.92
N ILE A 18 -25.62 -2.16 11.42
CA ILE A 18 -24.16 -2.37 11.47
C ILE A 18 -23.60 -2.51 10.07
N TYR A 19 -24.31 -3.20 9.18
CA TYR A 19 -23.89 -3.36 7.79
C TYR A 19 -23.89 -2.02 7.06
N ILE A 20 -24.94 -1.21 7.22
CA ILE A 20 -25.03 0.14 6.63
C ILE A 20 -23.93 1.06 7.16
N ILE A 21 -23.69 1.05 8.49
CA ILE A 21 -22.63 1.85 9.11
C ILE A 21 -21.26 1.47 8.52
N SER A 22 -21.00 0.17 8.34
CA SER A 22 -19.76 -0.32 7.74
C SER A 22 -19.54 0.27 6.33
N GLN A 23 -20.58 0.30 5.49
CA GLN A 23 -20.49 0.86 4.13
C GLN A 23 -20.23 2.36 4.14
N VAL A 24 -20.95 3.10 5.00
CA VAL A 24 -20.72 4.55 5.17
C VAL A 24 -19.29 4.83 5.61
N VAL A 25 -18.76 4.02 6.54
CA VAL A 25 -17.37 4.12 6.99
C VAL A 25 -16.40 3.86 5.83
N HIS A 26 -16.64 2.86 4.99
CA HIS A 26 -15.81 2.60 3.82
C HIS A 26 -15.81 3.74 2.81
N VAL A 27 -16.96 4.35 2.54
CA VAL A 27 -17.08 5.53 1.68
C VAL A 27 -16.30 6.70 2.28
N LEU A 28 -16.42 6.94 3.59
CA LEU A 28 -15.71 8.00 4.29
C LEU A 28 -14.20 7.84 4.17
N PHE A 29 -13.66 6.66 4.52
CA PHE A 29 -12.22 6.40 4.44
C PHE A 29 -11.69 6.46 3.01
N SER A 30 -12.44 5.96 2.03
CA SER A 30 -12.06 6.04 0.61
C SER A 30 -12.03 7.50 0.12
N THR A 31 -13.00 8.32 0.54
CA THR A 31 -13.05 9.75 0.20
C THR A 31 -11.89 10.51 0.82
N LEU A 32 -11.61 10.27 2.11
CA LEU A 32 -10.46 10.84 2.80
C LEU A 32 -9.15 10.42 2.16
N THR A 33 -9.05 9.19 1.68
CA THR A 33 -7.87 8.69 0.94
C THR A 33 -7.60 9.52 -0.31
N ILE A 34 -8.63 9.79 -1.12
CA ILE A 34 -8.50 10.63 -2.33
C ILE A 34 -8.04 12.03 -1.95
N ILE A 35 -8.64 12.64 -0.92
CA ILE A 35 -8.26 13.97 -0.44
C ILE A 35 -6.79 13.98 -0.01
N ILE A 36 -6.35 12.99 0.77
CA ILE A 36 -4.96 12.87 1.21
C ILE A 36 -4.01 12.73 0.01
N ILE A 37 -4.31 11.86 -0.95
CA ILE A 37 -3.48 11.67 -2.15
C ILE A 37 -3.35 12.98 -2.94
N VAL A 38 -4.44 13.73 -3.12
CA VAL A 38 -4.42 15.01 -3.83
C VAL A 38 -3.60 16.07 -3.09
N LEU A 39 -3.83 16.22 -1.77
CA LEU A 39 -3.09 17.17 -0.93
C LEU A 39 -1.59 16.82 -0.89
N MET A 40 -1.28 15.52 -0.74
CA MET A 40 0.09 15.03 -0.70
C MET A 40 0.78 15.10 -2.05
N GLY A 41 0.09 14.89 -3.17
CA GLY A 41 0.70 14.87 -4.50
C GLY A 41 1.48 16.16 -4.79
N ARG A 42 0.94 17.31 -4.38
CA ARG A 42 1.62 18.61 -4.54
C ARG A 42 2.87 18.76 -3.67
N GLY A 43 2.84 18.25 -2.45
CA GLY A 43 3.96 18.34 -1.50
C GLY A 43 5.03 17.28 -1.74
N PHE A 44 4.62 16.04 -1.96
CA PHE A 44 5.49 14.88 -2.18
C PHE A 44 6.37 15.05 -3.42
N MET A 45 5.85 15.69 -4.47
CA MET A 45 6.65 15.98 -5.67
C MET A 45 7.85 16.90 -5.38
N LYS A 46 7.81 17.69 -4.30
CA LYS A 46 8.91 18.58 -3.89
C LYS A 46 9.92 17.92 -2.95
N VAL A 47 9.56 16.78 -2.35
CA VAL A 47 10.46 16.07 -1.42
C VAL A 47 11.59 15.39 -2.19
N ARG A 48 12.82 15.54 -1.69
CA ARG A 48 14.00 14.80 -2.17
C ARG A 48 13.97 13.35 -1.65
N VAL A 49 13.25 12.49 -2.38
CA VAL A 49 13.31 11.04 -2.29
C VAL A 49 13.99 10.50 -3.55
N HIS A 50 14.72 9.38 -3.43
CA HIS A 50 15.35 8.72 -4.57
C HIS A 50 14.36 8.54 -5.73
N ARG A 51 14.79 8.86 -6.96
CA ARG A 51 13.90 8.98 -8.13
C ARG A 51 13.12 7.70 -8.42
N ASN A 52 13.77 6.54 -8.31
CA ASN A 52 13.13 5.25 -8.58
C ASN A 52 12.01 4.93 -7.58
N VAL A 53 12.25 5.23 -6.30
CA VAL A 53 11.29 5.02 -5.20
C VAL A 53 10.09 5.89 -5.38
N LYS A 54 10.33 7.14 -5.76
CA LYS A 54 9.27 8.09 -6.06
C LYS A 54 8.35 7.55 -7.14
N ARG A 55 8.89 6.93 -8.21
CA ARG A 55 8.07 6.29 -9.26
C ARG A 55 7.23 5.13 -8.72
N ILE A 56 7.83 4.23 -7.94
CA ILE A 56 7.07 3.12 -7.35
C ILE A 56 5.98 3.63 -6.39
N ILE A 57 6.27 4.65 -5.58
CA ILE A 57 5.28 5.29 -4.69
C ILE A 57 4.14 5.92 -5.49
N ILE A 58 4.44 6.57 -6.62
CA ILE A 58 3.39 7.11 -7.51
C ILE A 58 2.52 5.97 -8.05
N SER A 59 3.11 4.84 -8.46
CA SER A 59 2.35 3.65 -8.88
C SER A 59 1.47 3.10 -7.74
N ILE A 60 1.98 3.06 -6.51
CA ILE A 60 1.21 2.67 -5.31
C ILE A 60 0.01 3.61 -5.12
N TYR A 61 0.22 4.93 -5.18
CA TYR A 61 -0.88 5.90 -5.06
C TYR A 61 -1.89 5.80 -6.20
N PHE A 62 -1.44 5.50 -7.41
CA PHE A 62 -2.34 5.24 -8.54
C PHE A 62 -3.25 4.02 -8.28
N CYS A 63 -2.69 2.91 -7.80
CA CYS A 63 -3.46 1.72 -7.43
C CYS A 63 -4.46 2.02 -6.29
N ILE A 64 -4.03 2.75 -5.25
CA ILE A 64 -4.90 3.18 -4.15
C ILE A 64 -6.03 4.07 -4.66
N PHE A 65 -5.73 5.02 -5.56
CA PHE A 65 -6.73 5.92 -6.13
C PHE A 65 -7.80 5.16 -6.92
N ILE A 66 -7.41 4.21 -7.78
CA ILE A 66 -8.36 3.37 -8.52
C ILE A 66 -9.25 2.58 -7.56
N HIS A 67 -8.65 1.93 -6.55
CA HIS A 67 -9.40 1.17 -5.55
C HIS A 67 -10.43 2.05 -4.85
N ALA A 68 -10.01 3.21 -4.33
CA ALA A 68 -10.90 4.14 -3.63
C ALA A 68 -12.06 4.63 -4.50
N VAL A 69 -11.81 4.99 -5.77
CA VAL A 69 -12.86 5.46 -6.69
C VAL A 69 -13.90 4.38 -6.96
N VAL A 70 -13.46 3.16 -7.29
CA VAL A 70 -14.37 2.04 -7.56
C VAL A 70 -15.15 1.66 -6.30
N PHE A 71 -14.51 1.67 -5.13
CA PHE A 71 -15.15 1.31 -3.87
C PHE A 71 -16.21 2.34 -3.45
N ILE A 72 -15.94 3.64 -3.62
CA ILE A 72 -16.95 4.70 -3.39
C ILE A 72 -18.15 4.49 -4.33
N ALA A 73 -17.89 4.30 -5.63
CA ALA A 73 -18.96 4.13 -6.61
C ALA A 73 -19.85 2.91 -6.26
N PHE A 74 -19.22 1.80 -5.88
CA PHE A 74 -19.91 0.58 -5.48
C PHE A 74 -20.75 0.77 -4.21
N GLU A 75 -20.16 1.26 -3.12
CA GLU A 75 -20.87 1.38 -1.84
C GLU A 75 -21.98 2.44 -1.91
N VAL A 76 -21.76 3.56 -2.61
CA VAL A 76 -22.81 4.58 -2.83
C VAL A 76 -23.95 4.01 -3.66
N GLN A 77 -23.66 3.28 -4.75
CA GLN A 77 -24.68 2.62 -5.55
C GLN A 77 -25.49 1.62 -4.72
N HIS A 78 -24.82 0.88 -3.84
CA HIS A 78 -25.44 -0.14 -3.00
C HIS A 78 -26.36 0.49 -1.93
N ILE A 79 -25.88 1.52 -1.21
CA ILE A 79 -26.70 2.32 -0.27
C ILE A 79 -27.89 2.96 -1.00
N TRP A 80 -27.66 3.57 -2.17
CA TRP A 80 -28.73 4.17 -2.96
C TRP A 80 -29.78 3.15 -3.36
N SER A 81 -29.35 1.96 -3.79
CA SER A 81 -30.26 0.88 -4.17
C SER A 81 -31.12 0.41 -2.99
N MET A 82 -30.55 0.35 -1.79
CA MET A 82 -31.28 0.02 -0.57
C MET A 82 -32.34 1.06 -0.20
N ILE A 83 -32.03 2.36 -0.36
CA ILE A 83 -32.96 3.45 -0.04
C ILE A 83 -34.05 3.58 -1.10
N ALA A 84 -33.69 3.50 -2.38
CA ALA A 84 -34.57 3.79 -3.51
C ALA A 84 -35.54 2.63 -3.85
N LYS A 85 -35.18 1.39 -3.53
CA LYS A 85 -36.00 0.22 -3.85
C LYS A 85 -36.75 -0.24 -2.60
N HIS A 86 -38.06 -0.03 -2.59
CA HIS A 86 -38.94 -0.51 -1.52
C HIS A 86 -39.01 -2.05 -1.42
N SER A 87 -38.56 -2.79 -2.44
CA SER A 87 -38.45 -4.25 -2.40
C SER A 87 -37.00 -4.70 -2.22
N THR A 88 -36.75 -5.40 -1.11
CA THR A 88 -35.43 -5.96 -0.75
C THR A 88 -34.85 -6.88 -1.84
N CYS A 89 -35.71 -7.51 -2.64
CA CYS A 89 -35.34 -8.44 -3.70
C CYS A 89 -34.84 -7.78 -4.99
N ALA A 90 -35.01 -6.46 -5.13
CA ALA A 90 -34.47 -5.73 -6.27
C ALA A 90 -33.02 -5.27 -6.05
N THR A 91 -32.41 -5.59 -4.89
CA THR A 91 -31.08 -5.13 -4.48
C THR A 91 -29.94 -6.07 -4.88
N TYR A 92 -30.23 -7.19 -5.55
CA TYR A 92 -29.18 -8.08 -6.06
C TYR A 92 -28.37 -7.39 -7.16
N HIS A 93 -27.06 -7.54 -7.09
CA HIS A 93 -26.12 -7.10 -8.10
C HIS A 93 -25.88 -8.20 -9.13
N THR A 94 -25.69 -7.78 -10.37
CA THR A 94 -25.27 -8.68 -11.46
C THR A 94 -23.84 -9.18 -11.20
N GLY A 95 -23.55 -10.40 -11.65
CA GLY A 95 -22.20 -10.97 -11.55
C GLY A 95 -21.14 -10.09 -12.20
N VAL A 96 -21.47 -9.42 -13.31
CA VAL A 96 -20.58 -8.45 -13.99
C VAL A 96 -20.21 -7.29 -13.07
N THR A 97 -21.19 -6.65 -12.43
CA THR A 97 -20.92 -5.53 -11.50
C THR A 97 -19.99 -5.98 -10.38
N CYS A 98 -20.23 -7.17 -9.81
CA CYS A 98 -19.39 -7.69 -8.75
C CYS A 98 -18.01 -8.14 -9.20
N ALA A 99 -17.89 -8.69 -10.41
CA ALA A 99 -16.61 -9.02 -11.01
C ALA A 99 -15.76 -7.75 -11.17
N CYS A 100 -16.33 -6.62 -11.63
CA CYS A 100 -15.58 -5.35 -11.73
C CYS A 100 -15.01 -4.90 -10.37
N VAL A 101 -15.81 -5.00 -9.30
CA VAL A 101 -15.36 -4.65 -7.94
C VAL A 101 -14.27 -5.61 -7.47
N ARG A 102 -14.50 -6.92 -7.54
CA ARG A 102 -13.52 -7.94 -7.09
C ARG A 102 -12.22 -7.92 -7.89
N ILE A 103 -12.28 -7.77 -9.22
CA ILE A 103 -11.10 -7.56 -10.07
C ILE A 103 -10.31 -6.35 -9.58
N THR A 104 -10.98 -5.25 -9.23
CA THR A 104 -10.30 -4.07 -8.69
C THR A 104 -9.63 -4.35 -7.34
N ILE A 105 -10.28 -5.10 -6.45
CA ILE A 105 -9.73 -5.50 -5.15
C ILE A 105 -8.49 -6.39 -5.31
N HIS A 106 -8.56 -7.37 -6.20
CA HIS A 106 -7.43 -8.25 -6.52
C HIS A 106 -6.30 -7.47 -7.18
N PHE A 107 -6.62 -6.58 -8.12
CA PHE A 107 -5.66 -5.75 -8.84
C PHE A 107 -4.88 -4.88 -7.86
N PHE A 108 -5.61 -4.23 -6.95
CA PHE A 108 -5.05 -3.43 -5.87
C PHE A 108 -4.08 -4.25 -5.01
N SER A 109 -4.53 -5.39 -4.49
CA SER A 109 -3.76 -6.21 -3.55
C SER A 109 -2.51 -6.81 -4.19
N LEU A 110 -2.64 -7.32 -5.42
CA LEU A 110 -1.53 -7.87 -6.22
C LEU A 110 -0.52 -6.78 -6.56
N SER A 111 -0.99 -5.62 -7.04
CA SER A 111 -0.11 -4.51 -7.39
C SER A 111 0.70 -4.05 -6.19
N LEU A 112 0.10 -3.90 -5.02
CA LEU A 112 0.81 -3.47 -3.81
C LEU A 112 1.89 -4.45 -3.37
N ALA A 113 1.58 -5.74 -3.32
CA ALA A 113 2.56 -6.77 -2.98
C ALA A 113 3.74 -6.77 -3.96
N MET A 114 3.46 -6.73 -5.26
CA MET A 114 4.49 -6.76 -6.28
C MET A 114 5.28 -5.45 -6.35
N LEU A 115 4.65 -4.28 -6.17
CA LEU A 115 5.37 -3.00 -6.08
C LEU A 115 6.27 -2.95 -4.85
N GLN A 116 5.89 -3.58 -3.73
CA GLN A 116 6.75 -3.71 -2.55
C GLN A 116 7.97 -4.60 -2.85
N VAL A 117 7.79 -5.71 -3.56
CA VAL A 117 8.90 -6.53 -4.07
C VAL A 117 9.81 -5.69 -4.98
N GLY A 118 9.23 -4.87 -5.85
CA GLY A 118 9.95 -3.91 -6.70
C GLY A 118 10.83 -2.95 -5.91
N LEU A 119 10.32 -2.38 -4.80
CA LEU A 119 11.12 -1.53 -3.91
C LEU A 119 12.30 -2.29 -3.31
N CYS A 120 12.12 -3.57 -2.98
CA CYS A 120 13.17 -4.42 -2.42
C CYS A 120 14.27 -4.74 -3.46
N ILE A 121 13.88 -5.05 -4.69
CA ILE A 121 14.80 -5.28 -5.81
C ILE A 121 15.57 -3.99 -6.11
N ASP A 122 14.89 -2.85 -6.20
CA ASP A 122 15.49 -1.53 -6.43
C ASP A 122 16.52 -1.18 -5.34
N ARG A 123 16.19 -1.45 -4.06
CA ARG A 123 17.12 -1.29 -2.94
C ARG A 123 18.31 -2.22 -3.00
N THR A 124 18.10 -3.47 -3.38
CA THR A 124 19.19 -4.44 -3.56
C THR A 124 20.14 -3.97 -4.65
N PHE A 125 19.61 -3.53 -5.78
CA PHE A 125 20.41 -3.04 -6.90
C PHE A 125 21.19 -1.77 -6.55
N ALA A 126 20.57 -0.84 -5.81
CA ALA A 126 21.24 0.36 -5.30
C ALA A 126 22.39 0.04 -4.31
N THR A 127 22.25 -1.01 -3.50
CA THR A 127 23.27 -1.45 -2.53
C THR A 127 24.43 -2.20 -3.18
N ILE A 128 24.17 -3.06 -4.18
CA ILE A 128 25.19 -3.94 -4.76
C ILE A 128 25.87 -3.29 -5.97
N CYS A 129 25.13 -2.55 -6.79
CA CYS A 129 25.57 -2.05 -8.10
C CYS A 129 25.29 -0.54 -8.26
N SER A 130 25.75 0.28 -7.32
CA SER A 130 25.44 1.72 -7.25
C SER A 130 25.72 2.49 -8.56
N GLU A 131 26.85 2.22 -9.22
CA GLU A 131 27.24 2.91 -10.47
C GLU A 131 26.29 2.63 -11.64
N LYS A 132 25.86 1.38 -11.80
CA LYS A 132 24.90 0.98 -12.85
C LYS A 132 23.48 1.44 -12.51
N HIS A 133 23.16 1.46 -11.22
CA HIS A 133 21.88 1.91 -10.70
C HIS A 133 21.58 3.37 -11.05
N GLU A 134 22.59 4.25 -11.00
CA GLU A 134 22.42 5.66 -11.32
C GLU A 134 22.07 5.90 -12.80
N LYS A 135 22.65 5.11 -13.71
CA LYS A 135 22.45 5.25 -15.17
C LYS A 135 21.16 4.59 -15.67
N LEU A 136 20.87 3.36 -15.21
CA LEU A 136 19.79 2.53 -15.77
C LEU A 136 18.59 2.36 -14.82
N GLY A 137 18.73 2.73 -13.54
CA GLY A 137 17.74 2.42 -12.51
C GLY A 137 16.34 2.94 -12.86
N ILE A 138 16.24 4.17 -13.37
CA ILE A 138 14.93 4.78 -13.71
C ILE A 138 14.20 3.98 -14.79
N GLN A 139 14.90 3.53 -15.84
CA GLN A 139 14.30 2.78 -16.94
C GLN A 139 13.83 1.41 -16.45
N ILE A 140 14.68 0.70 -15.70
CA ILE A 140 14.37 -0.61 -15.11
C ILE A 140 13.16 -0.52 -14.18
N THR A 141 13.14 0.45 -13.26
CA THR A 141 12.02 0.65 -12.32
C THR A 141 10.71 0.97 -13.05
N THR A 142 10.78 1.74 -14.13
CA THR A 142 9.59 2.10 -14.92
C THR A 142 9.03 0.89 -15.66
N ALA A 143 9.90 0.13 -16.33
CA ALA A 143 9.51 -1.12 -16.98
C ALA A 143 8.90 -2.10 -15.96
N TYR A 144 9.50 -2.22 -14.78
CA TYR A 144 8.97 -3.04 -13.70
C TYR A 144 7.57 -2.60 -13.25
N CYS A 145 7.34 -1.31 -13.02
CA CYS A 145 6.02 -0.79 -12.64
C CYS A 145 4.95 -1.12 -13.71
N ILE A 146 5.29 -0.95 -14.98
CA ILE A 146 4.40 -1.28 -16.10
C ILE A 146 4.05 -2.78 -16.08
N ILE A 147 5.06 -3.64 -16.01
CA ILE A 147 4.87 -5.10 -15.96
C ILE A 147 3.99 -5.50 -14.78
N VAL A 148 4.21 -4.90 -13.60
CA VAL A 148 3.40 -5.18 -12.41
C VAL A 148 1.95 -4.76 -12.60
N ILE A 149 1.68 -3.55 -13.12
CA ILE A 149 0.31 -3.07 -13.32
C ILE A 149 -0.45 -3.98 -14.30
N PHE A 150 0.14 -4.27 -15.47
CA PHE A 150 -0.51 -5.12 -16.47
C PHE A 150 -0.63 -6.57 -16.00
N GLY A 151 0.43 -7.10 -15.38
CA GLY A 151 0.43 -8.47 -14.83
C GLY A 151 -0.60 -8.66 -13.72
N ALA A 152 -0.72 -7.69 -12.80
CA ALA A 152 -1.72 -7.71 -11.75
C ALA A 152 -3.14 -7.63 -12.30
N LEU A 153 -3.38 -6.82 -13.35
CA LEU A 153 -4.69 -6.73 -14.00
C LEU A 153 -5.09 -8.06 -14.63
N ILE A 154 -4.20 -8.68 -15.42
CA ILE A 154 -4.44 -9.99 -16.04
C ILE A 154 -4.70 -11.05 -14.98
N ALA A 155 -3.85 -11.13 -13.95
CA ALA A 155 -4.02 -12.08 -12.85
C ALA A 155 -5.36 -11.89 -12.12
N SER A 156 -5.80 -10.65 -11.93
CA SER A 156 -7.09 -10.34 -11.29
C SER A 156 -8.28 -10.82 -12.10
N ILE A 157 -8.23 -10.67 -13.43
CA ILE A 157 -9.25 -11.19 -14.34
C ILE A 157 -9.27 -12.73 -14.27
N VAL A 158 -8.10 -13.38 -14.28
CA VAL A 158 -7.99 -14.85 -14.20
C VAL A 158 -8.49 -15.41 -12.86
N ILE A 159 -8.36 -14.64 -11.77
CA ILE A 159 -8.89 -15.06 -10.47
C ILE A 159 -10.42 -15.11 -10.49
N ASP A 160 -11.09 -14.20 -11.21
CA ASP A 160 -12.54 -13.98 -11.05
C ASP A 160 -13.43 -14.19 -12.29
N TYR A 161 -12.86 -14.63 -13.43
CA TYR A 161 -13.59 -14.74 -14.71
C TYR A 161 -14.85 -15.63 -14.69
N THR A 162 -14.93 -16.61 -13.79
CA THR A 162 -16.06 -17.55 -13.70
C THR A 162 -17.26 -17.02 -12.91
N SER A 163 -17.13 -15.84 -12.29
CA SER A 163 -18.16 -15.29 -11.39
C SER A 163 -19.26 -14.49 -12.09
N VAL A 164 -19.21 -14.40 -13.42
CA VAL A 164 -20.07 -13.53 -14.24
C VAL A 164 -21.54 -13.99 -14.24
N ASP A 165 -21.76 -15.30 -14.12
CA ASP A 165 -23.10 -15.90 -14.21
C ASP A 165 -23.83 -15.99 -12.85
N GLU A 166 -23.18 -15.58 -11.75
CA GLU A 166 -23.74 -15.62 -10.39
C GLU A 166 -24.33 -14.26 -9.97
N THR A 167 -25.44 -14.26 -9.23
CA THR A 167 -26.00 -13.05 -8.60
C THR A 167 -25.54 -12.92 -7.16
N PHE A 168 -25.17 -11.70 -6.74
CA PHE A 168 -24.64 -11.44 -5.41
C PHE A 168 -25.38 -10.29 -4.72
N ILE A 169 -25.41 -10.35 -3.40
CA ILE A 169 -25.93 -9.28 -2.53
C ILE A 169 -24.84 -8.30 -2.17
N SER A 170 -23.64 -8.83 -1.93
CA SER A 170 -22.46 -8.03 -1.73
C SER A 170 -21.37 -8.52 -2.66
N CYS A 171 -20.77 -7.61 -3.40
CA CYS A 171 -19.64 -7.91 -4.26
C CYS A 171 -18.35 -8.19 -3.49
N LEU A 172 -18.34 -7.97 -2.17
CA LEU A 172 -17.26 -8.41 -1.27
C LEU A 172 -17.23 -9.93 -1.09
N ASN A 173 -18.34 -10.62 -1.36
CA ASN A 173 -18.40 -12.07 -1.26
C ASN A 173 -17.74 -12.70 -2.49
N ASN A 174 -16.78 -13.59 -2.23
CA ASN A 174 -16.18 -14.41 -3.28
C ASN A 174 -17.16 -15.48 -3.76
N SER A 175 -17.17 -15.74 -5.07
CA SER A 175 -17.85 -16.91 -5.64
C SER A 175 -17.35 -18.20 -4.97
N LYS A 176 -18.25 -19.17 -4.81
CA LYS A 176 -17.89 -20.49 -4.25
C LYS A 176 -16.82 -21.18 -5.09
N VAL A 177 -16.85 -20.98 -6.42
CA VAL A 177 -15.91 -21.58 -7.38
C VAL A 177 -14.51 -20.95 -7.26
N ASN A 178 -14.42 -19.64 -7.00
CA ASN A 178 -13.15 -18.91 -6.97
C ASN A 178 -12.51 -18.81 -5.60
N ARG A 179 -13.23 -19.18 -4.54
CA ARG A 179 -12.79 -19.06 -3.15
C ARG A 179 -11.38 -19.61 -2.91
N ALA A 180 -11.10 -20.83 -3.38
CA ALA A 180 -9.79 -21.46 -3.19
C ALA A 180 -8.65 -20.68 -3.89
N ARG A 181 -8.89 -20.11 -5.07
CA ARG A 181 -7.91 -19.30 -5.81
C ARG A 181 -7.64 -17.98 -5.10
N VAL A 182 -8.70 -17.34 -4.60
CA VAL A 182 -8.60 -16.10 -3.83
C VAL A 182 -7.79 -16.33 -2.54
N ASP A 183 -8.05 -17.42 -1.83
CA ASP A 183 -7.33 -17.75 -0.61
C ASP A 183 -5.86 -18.02 -0.88
N LEU A 184 -5.56 -18.88 -1.86
CA LEU A 184 -4.19 -19.18 -2.27
C LEU A 184 -3.44 -17.91 -2.63
N THR A 185 -4.09 -16.99 -3.34
CA THR A 185 -3.53 -15.69 -3.68
C THR A 185 -3.24 -14.87 -2.42
N ASN A 186 -4.20 -14.75 -1.49
CA ASN A 186 -4.01 -14.00 -0.24
C ASN A 186 -2.88 -14.59 0.63
N TYR A 187 -2.76 -15.92 0.70
CA TYR A 187 -1.64 -16.59 1.38
C TYR A 187 -0.31 -16.27 0.70
N ALA A 188 -0.24 -16.40 -0.62
CA ALA A 188 0.97 -16.11 -1.39
C ALA A 188 1.40 -14.65 -1.23
N LEU A 189 0.47 -13.70 -1.27
CA LEU A 189 0.76 -12.28 -1.07
C LEU A 189 1.25 -11.98 0.35
N THR A 190 0.64 -12.60 1.36
CA THR A 190 1.08 -12.43 2.76
C THR A 190 2.49 -13.00 2.97
N ALA A 191 2.75 -14.20 2.44
CA ALA A 191 4.08 -14.81 2.48
C ALA A 191 5.13 -13.96 1.75
N ALA A 192 4.80 -13.43 0.56
CA ALA A 192 5.67 -12.52 -0.18
C ALA A 192 5.99 -11.25 0.62
N ASN A 193 5.01 -10.67 1.32
CA ASN A 193 5.23 -9.51 2.19
C ASN A 193 6.18 -9.84 3.36
N CYS A 194 6.03 -11.01 4.00
CA CYS A 194 6.94 -11.48 5.05
C CYS A 194 8.38 -11.57 4.55
N VAL A 195 8.60 -12.27 3.44
CA VAL A 195 9.92 -12.45 2.82
C VAL A 195 10.52 -11.10 2.45
N THR A 196 9.72 -10.22 1.87
CA THR A 196 10.17 -8.87 1.45
C THR A 196 10.62 -8.03 2.63
N ILE A 197 9.92 -8.10 3.77
CA ILE A 197 10.34 -7.38 4.99
C ILE A 197 11.65 -7.93 5.55
N ILE A 198 11.80 -9.25 5.64
CA ILE A 198 13.04 -9.88 6.10
C ILE A 198 14.21 -9.45 5.20
N TRP A 199 13.99 -9.46 3.88
CA TRP A 199 14.99 -9.01 2.91
C TRP A 199 15.34 -7.53 3.10
N LEU A 200 14.36 -6.64 3.26
CA LEU A 200 14.61 -5.21 3.49
C LEU A 200 15.41 -4.94 4.78
N ILE A 201 15.12 -5.67 5.86
CA ILE A 201 15.87 -5.56 7.12
C ILE A 201 17.34 -5.99 6.89
N ALA A 202 17.57 -7.07 6.17
CA ALA A 202 18.92 -7.51 5.83
C ALA A 202 19.70 -6.47 5.00
N ILE A 203 19.04 -5.84 4.00
CA ILE A 203 19.64 -4.75 3.21
C ILE A 203 19.95 -3.54 4.12
N TYR A 204 19.04 -3.19 5.03
CA TYR A 204 19.22 -2.06 5.93
C TYR A 204 20.43 -2.23 6.84
N GLU A 205 20.57 -3.39 7.49
CA GLU A 205 21.73 -3.67 8.34
C GLU A 205 23.04 -3.72 7.54
N ARG A 206 23.00 -4.27 6.31
CA ARG A 206 24.16 -4.23 5.40
C ARG A 206 24.56 -2.80 5.06
N ASN A 207 23.62 -1.93 4.71
CA ASN A 207 23.89 -0.53 4.37
C ASN A 207 24.43 0.24 5.59
N LYS A 208 23.90 -0.03 6.78
CA LYS A 208 24.36 0.58 8.04
C LYS A 208 25.78 0.14 8.39
N PHE A 209 26.10 -1.14 8.20
CA PHE A 209 27.45 -1.65 8.37
C PHE A 209 28.43 -1.00 7.38
N TYR A 210 28.03 -0.92 6.11
CA TYR A 210 28.83 -0.29 5.05
C TYR A 210 29.10 1.20 5.37
N SER A 211 28.07 1.92 5.84
CA SER A 211 28.21 3.33 6.27
C SER A 211 29.20 3.55 7.41
N ARG A 212 29.36 2.57 8.32
CA ARG A 212 30.32 2.67 9.45
C ARG A 212 31.76 2.43 9.02
N LYS A 213 31.97 1.61 7.98
CA LYS A 213 33.30 1.24 7.47
C LYS A 213 33.85 2.21 6.41
N LEU A 214 33.06 3.20 5.99
CA LEU A 214 33.39 4.03 4.85
C LEU A 214 34.25 5.26 5.21
N ASP A 215 35.55 5.15 4.97
CA ASP A 215 36.51 6.28 5.00
C ASP A 215 36.71 6.96 3.63
N ILE A 216 35.74 6.80 2.72
CA ILE A 216 35.87 7.22 1.32
C ILE A 216 34.95 8.41 1.02
N GLY A 217 35.32 9.19 -0.01
CA GLY A 217 34.87 10.55 -0.36
C GLY A 217 33.37 10.88 -0.28
N LEU A 218 33.09 12.19 -0.24
CA LEU A 218 31.78 12.79 0.06
C LEU A 218 30.60 12.21 -0.74
N SER A 219 30.81 11.93 -2.04
CA SER A 219 29.77 11.42 -2.93
C SER A 219 29.24 10.05 -2.48
N ASN A 220 30.14 9.13 -2.12
CA ASN A 220 29.75 7.77 -1.72
C ASN A 220 29.02 7.79 -0.36
N ARG A 221 29.47 8.64 0.58
CA ARG A 221 28.76 8.88 1.85
C ARG A 221 27.34 9.39 1.64
N TYR A 222 27.14 10.31 0.70
CA TYR A 222 25.82 10.82 0.36
C TYR A 222 24.91 9.72 -0.20
N GLN A 223 25.39 8.92 -1.17
CA GLN A 223 24.63 7.82 -1.77
C GLN A 223 24.23 6.76 -0.74
N VAL A 224 25.15 6.36 0.14
CA VAL A 224 24.85 5.38 1.21
C VAL A 224 23.82 5.93 2.18
N GLN A 225 23.93 7.21 2.58
CA GLN A 225 22.96 7.84 3.47
C GLN A 225 21.57 7.96 2.83
N GLU A 226 21.50 8.28 1.54
CA GLU A 226 20.25 8.27 0.77
C GLU A 226 19.64 6.86 0.73
N ASN A 227 20.45 5.84 0.46
CA ASN A 227 20.02 4.44 0.46
C ASN A 227 19.48 4.00 1.83
N ILE A 228 20.14 4.35 2.94
CA ILE A 228 19.66 4.05 4.29
C ILE A 228 18.31 4.72 4.57
N SER A 229 18.19 6.03 4.29
CA SER A 229 16.97 6.81 4.51
C SER A 229 15.80 6.25 3.68
N SER A 230 16.08 5.88 2.44
CA SER A 230 15.14 5.31 1.49
C SER A 230 14.71 3.89 1.87
N THR A 231 15.64 3.00 2.24
CA THR A 231 15.33 1.65 2.74
C THR A 231 14.48 1.72 4.01
N ARG A 232 14.77 2.67 4.91
CA ARG A 232 13.96 2.85 6.15
C ARG A 232 12.52 3.25 5.83
N LEU A 233 12.28 4.08 4.81
CA LEU A 233 10.92 4.37 4.32
C LEU A 233 10.25 3.10 3.77
N THR A 234 10.96 2.33 2.95
CA THR A 234 10.45 1.07 2.39
C THR A 234 10.09 0.06 3.47
N ILE A 235 10.87 -0.04 4.55
CA ILE A 235 10.56 -0.89 5.71
C ILE A 235 9.25 -0.44 6.36
N VAL A 236 9.05 0.86 6.60
CA VAL A 236 7.81 1.37 7.19
C VAL A 236 6.58 1.05 6.32
N ILE A 237 6.71 1.23 5.00
CA ILE A 237 5.66 0.85 4.03
C ILE A 237 5.37 -0.65 4.14
N GLY A 238 6.41 -1.48 4.09
CA GLY A 238 6.26 -2.93 4.13
C GLY A 238 5.72 -3.46 5.46
N CYS A 239 6.07 -2.86 6.59
CA CYS A 239 5.55 -3.24 7.90
C CYS A 239 4.06 -2.91 8.00
N THR A 240 3.66 -1.74 7.47
CA THR A 240 2.25 -1.35 7.37
C THR A 240 1.49 -2.35 6.51
N GLN A 241 2.01 -2.67 5.32
CA GLN A 241 1.39 -3.64 4.42
C GLN A 241 1.27 -5.03 5.04
N LEU A 242 2.34 -5.54 5.65
CA LEU A 242 2.35 -6.84 6.31
C LEU A 242 1.33 -6.91 7.44
N LEU A 243 1.24 -5.86 8.27
CA LEU A 243 0.27 -5.78 9.36
C LEU A 243 -1.17 -5.90 8.84
N PHE A 244 -1.53 -5.10 7.84
CA PHE A 244 -2.89 -5.09 7.29
C PHE A 244 -3.24 -6.37 6.53
N PHE A 245 -2.31 -6.91 5.74
CA PHE A 245 -2.54 -8.17 5.00
C PHE A 245 -2.68 -9.35 5.95
N THR A 246 -1.82 -9.44 6.96
CA THR A 246 -1.89 -10.52 7.98
C THR A 246 -3.16 -10.41 8.81
N ALA A 247 -3.52 -9.20 9.24
CA ALA A 247 -4.77 -8.99 9.98
C ALA A 247 -6.00 -9.33 9.12
N HIS A 248 -6.01 -8.95 7.85
CA HIS A 248 -7.12 -9.25 6.94
C HIS A 248 -7.25 -10.76 6.70
N LEU A 249 -6.12 -11.45 6.50
CA LEU A 249 -6.09 -12.89 6.35
C LEU A 249 -6.56 -13.59 7.63
N ALA A 250 -6.08 -13.16 8.80
CA ALA A 250 -6.47 -13.71 10.09
C ALA A 250 -7.97 -13.55 10.34
N LEU A 251 -8.54 -12.36 10.12
CA LEU A 251 -9.98 -12.11 10.25
C LEU A 251 -10.80 -13.01 9.33
N ASN A 252 -10.39 -13.16 8.08
CA ASN A 252 -11.06 -14.06 7.13
C ASN A 252 -10.99 -15.52 7.56
N MET A 253 -9.85 -15.96 8.09
CA MET A 253 -9.67 -17.33 8.57
C MET A 253 -10.48 -17.60 9.83
N SER A 254 -10.42 -16.72 10.82
CA SER A 254 -11.22 -16.81 12.04
C SER A 254 -12.69 -16.87 11.71
N ARG A 255 -13.19 -15.97 10.84
CA ARG A 255 -14.58 -15.94 10.38
C ARG A 255 -15.04 -17.25 9.75
N ARG A 256 -14.17 -17.92 8.97
CA ARG A 256 -14.50 -19.20 8.33
C ARG A 256 -14.47 -20.37 9.30
N ALA A 257 -13.55 -20.36 10.26
CA ALA A 257 -13.44 -21.41 11.26
C ALA A 257 -14.71 -21.52 12.13
N VAL A 258 -15.42 -20.41 12.33
CA VAL A 258 -16.66 -20.33 13.12
C VAL A 258 -17.92 -20.24 12.25
N PHE A 259 -17.83 -20.49 10.93
CA PHE A 259 -18.99 -20.35 10.04
C PHE A 259 -20.16 -21.27 10.45
N SER A 260 -19.87 -22.48 10.94
CA SER A 260 -20.89 -23.44 11.36
C SER A 260 -21.71 -23.00 12.58
N THR A 261 -21.21 -22.05 13.37
CA THR A 261 -21.84 -21.58 14.61
C THR A 261 -22.47 -20.20 14.48
N MET A 262 -22.34 -19.54 13.32
CA MET A 262 -22.83 -18.17 13.08
C MET A 262 -23.96 -18.15 12.06
N SER A 263 -24.89 -17.19 12.22
CA SER A 263 -25.89 -16.92 11.18
C SER A 263 -25.23 -16.35 9.92
N THR A 264 -25.82 -16.60 8.75
CA THR A 264 -25.36 -16.07 7.46
C THR A 264 -25.28 -14.53 7.47
N VAL A 265 -26.23 -13.89 8.16
CA VAL A 265 -26.29 -12.43 8.33
C VAL A 265 -25.07 -11.93 9.08
N LEU A 266 -24.78 -12.52 10.26
CA LEU A 266 -23.61 -12.14 11.06
C LEU A 266 -22.30 -12.37 10.29
N TYR A 267 -22.20 -13.50 9.58
CA TYR A 267 -21.02 -13.82 8.76
C TYR A 267 -20.73 -12.74 7.70
N ARG A 268 -21.76 -12.19 7.07
CA ARG A 268 -21.64 -11.14 6.04
C ARG A 268 -21.38 -9.76 6.65
N ILE A 269 -21.95 -9.45 7.80
CA ILE A 269 -21.63 -8.22 8.55
C ILE A 269 -20.14 -8.21 8.91
N LEU A 270 -19.64 -9.32 9.46
CA LEU A 270 -18.22 -9.46 9.81
C LEU A 270 -17.31 -9.40 8.58
N GLU A 271 -17.76 -9.84 7.40
CA GLU A 271 -17.04 -9.66 6.14
C GLU A 271 -16.84 -8.18 5.79
N SER A 272 -17.94 -7.41 5.84
CA SER A 272 -17.92 -5.99 5.52
C SER A 272 -17.09 -5.20 6.51
N VAL A 273 -17.28 -5.44 7.82
CA VAL A 273 -16.53 -4.77 8.88
C VAL A 273 -15.05 -5.17 8.84
N GLY A 274 -14.76 -6.45 8.57
CA GLY A 274 -13.41 -7.02 8.48
C GLY A 274 -12.67 -6.72 7.18
N TYR A 275 -13.24 -5.91 6.29
CA TYR A 275 -12.60 -5.50 5.04
C TYR A 275 -11.51 -4.44 5.29
N LEU A 276 -10.34 -4.90 5.73
CA LEU A 276 -9.23 -4.04 6.16
C LEU A 276 -8.52 -3.27 5.02
N LEU A 277 -8.75 -3.64 3.76
CA LEU A 277 -8.06 -3.04 2.61
C LEU A 277 -8.46 -1.55 2.40
N THR A 278 -9.69 -1.17 2.72
CA THR A 278 -10.12 0.25 2.69
C THR A 278 -9.37 1.09 3.72
N TYR A 279 -9.20 0.57 4.93
CA TYR A 279 -8.46 1.25 6.00
C TYR A 279 -6.96 1.33 5.67
N TYR A 280 -6.39 0.27 5.11
CA TYR A 280 -5.01 0.28 4.62
C TYR A 280 -4.78 1.35 3.55
N SER A 281 -5.71 1.49 2.59
CA SER A 281 -5.68 2.50 1.53
C SER A 281 -5.59 3.93 2.07
N PHE A 282 -6.23 4.20 3.21
CA PHE A 282 -6.15 5.47 3.92
C PHE A 282 -4.86 5.61 4.74
N ILE A 283 -4.51 4.58 5.51
CA ILE A 283 -3.41 4.62 6.48
C ILE A 283 -2.05 4.70 5.79
N LEU A 284 -1.86 3.99 4.68
CA LEU A 284 -0.56 3.94 4.01
C LEU A 284 -0.08 5.33 3.54
N PRO A 285 -0.84 6.11 2.75
CA PRO A 285 -0.45 7.48 2.39
C PRO A 285 -0.19 8.37 3.60
N LEU A 286 -1.03 8.27 4.64
CA LEU A 286 -0.86 9.05 5.87
C LEU A 286 0.45 8.73 6.59
N VAL A 287 0.76 7.43 6.78
CA VAL A 287 2.02 6.98 7.39
C VAL A 287 3.22 7.46 6.58
N MET A 288 3.16 7.34 5.24
CA MET A 288 4.22 7.82 4.36
C MET A 288 4.42 9.33 4.47
N TYR A 289 3.33 10.12 4.51
CA TYR A 289 3.38 11.56 4.71
C TYR A 289 4.09 11.95 6.01
N VAL A 290 3.60 11.38 7.12
CA VAL A 290 4.11 11.68 8.46
C VAL A 290 5.59 11.33 8.56
N TYR A 291 5.96 10.14 8.05
CA TYR A 291 7.35 9.70 8.05
C TYR A 291 8.25 10.64 7.23
N ILE A 292 7.83 11.00 6.01
CA ILE A 292 8.62 11.86 5.12
C ILE A 292 8.78 13.27 5.71
N LYS A 293 7.69 13.85 6.25
CA LYS A 293 7.71 15.16 6.89
C LYS A 293 8.65 15.17 8.09
N ARG A 294 8.60 14.13 8.92
CA ARG A 294 9.50 13.95 10.07
C ARG A 294 10.96 13.81 9.64
N ASP A 295 11.24 13.01 8.62
CA ASP A 295 12.60 12.82 8.10
C ASP A 295 13.17 14.13 7.53
N MET A 296 12.36 14.90 6.80
CA MET A 296 12.75 16.21 6.28
C MET A 296 13.04 17.21 7.42
N HIS A 297 12.16 17.28 8.42
CA HIS A 297 12.36 18.15 9.58
C HIS A 297 13.67 17.80 10.31
N ASN A 298 13.91 16.52 10.58
CA ASN A 298 15.14 16.06 11.22
C ASN A 298 16.40 16.41 10.41
N LYS A 299 16.34 16.31 9.07
CA LYS A 299 17.44 16.70 8.18
C LYS A 299 17.73 18.21 8.27
N ILE A 300 16.70 19.05 8.23
CA ILE A 300 16.84 20.51 8.34
C ILE A 300 17.44 20.88 9.70
N THR A 301 16.90 20.34 10.79
CA THR A 301 17.39 20.61 12.15
C THR A 301 18.83 20.15 12.35
N SER A 302 19.19 18.98 11.81
CA SER A 302 20.58 18.48 11.83
C SER A 302 21.55 19.38 11.07
N LEU A 303 21.13 19.88 9.89
CA LEU A 303 21.93 20.83 9.10
C LEU A 303 22.10 22.15 9.86
N GLN A 304 21.02 22.70 10.42
CA GLN A 304 21.08 23.93 11.22
C GLN A 304 21.99 23.78 12.44
N ASN A 305 21.90 22.67 13.17
CA ASN A 305 22.77 22.40 14.31
C ASN A 305 24.24 22.24 13.90
N THR A 306 24.50 21.62 12.74
CA THR A 306 25.86 21.49 12.20
C THR A 306 26.43 22.84 11.78
N ILE A 307 25.62 23.67 11.11
CA ILE A 307 25.98 25.03 10.72
C ILE A 307 26.25 25.87 11.96
N ASN A 308 25.35 25.87 12.96
CA ASN A 308 25.50 26.64 14.19
C ASN A 308 26.74 26.22 15.02
N ARG A 309 27.07 24.92 15.02
CA ARG A 309 28.24 24.38 15.71
C ARG A 309 29.55 24.63 14.95
N ASN A 310 29.49 24.78 13.63
CA ASN A 310 30.64 25.12 12.80
C ASN A 310 30.84 26.63 12.68
N SER A 311 29.78 27.43 12.75
CA SER A 311 29.84 28.90 12.78
C SER A 311 30.40 29.40 14.10
N SER A 312 30.12 28.74 15.23
CA SER A 312 30.82 28.98 16.50
C SER A 312 32.29 28.56 16.49
N ARG A 313 32.71 27.76 15.50
CA ARG A 313 34.10 27.38 15.23
C ARG A 313 34.73 28.17 14.08
N GLY A 314 34.07 29.18 13.51
CA GLY A 314 34.54 29.88 12.31
C GLY A 314 35.91 30.55 12.47
N VAL A 315 36.29 30.98 13.67
CA VAL A 315 37.64 31.51 13.96
C VAL A 315 38.62 30.35 14.24
N GLU A 316 38.17 29.35 14.99
CA GLU A 316 39.00 28.23 15.45
C GLU A 316 39.35 27.24 14.33
N GLY A 317 38.42 26.96 13.41
CA GLY A 317 38.61 26.10 12.24
C GLY A 317 39.43 26.76 11.15
N THR A 318 39.30 28.09 10.99
CA THR A 318 40.16 28.89 10.09
C THR A 318 41.59 28.92 10.62
N ASN A 319 41.77 29.12 11.93
CA ASN A 319 43.08 29.04 12.58
C ASN A 319 43.68 27.63 12.56
N LEU A 320 42.88 26.57 12.67
CA LEU A 320 43.37 25.19 12.55
C LEU A 320 43.81 24.88 11.11
N TYR A 321 43.04 25.32 10.11
CA TYR A 321 43.36 25.16 8.69
C TYR A 321 44.66 25.89 8.32
N PHE A 322 44.82 27.15 8.76
CA PHE A 322 46.04 27.93 8.49
C PHE A 322 47.23 27.50 9.35
N SER A 323 47.04 27.04 10.59
CA SER A 323 48.14 26.52 11.42
C SER A 323 48.69 25.18 10.95
N MET A 324 47.87 24.34 10.29
CA MET A 324 48.40 23.15 9.61
C MET A 324 49.21 23.51 8.35
N TYR A 325 48.80 24.52 7.60
CA TYR A 325 49.55 25.02 6.44
C TYR A 325 50.89 25.68 6.83
N GLY A 326 50.92 26.43 7.95
CA GLY A 326 52.14 27.06 8.46
C GLY A 326 53.17 26.10 9.05
N LYS A 327 52.83 24.80 9.21
CA LYS A 327 53.78 23.74 9.61
C LYS A 327 54.35 22.97 8.42
N HIS A 328 53.97 23.31 7.20
CA HIS A 328 54.44 22.67 5.96
C HIS A 328 55.21 23.64 5.04
N TRP A 329 55.55 24.81 5.57
CA TRP A 329 56.54 25.76 5.05
C TRP A 329 57.58 26.00 6.16
#